data_AF-A0A972ZBI1-F1
#
_entry.id   AF-A0A972ZBI1-F1
#
_cell.length_a   1.000
_cell.length_b   1.000
_cell.length_c   1.000
_cell.angle_alpha   90.00
_cell.angle_beta   90.00
_cell.angle_gamma   90.00
#
_symmetry.space_group_name_H-M   'P 1'
#
loop_
_entity.id
_entity.type
_entity.pdbx_description
1 polymer ?
#
loop_
_entity_poly.entity_id
_entity_poly.type
_entity_poly.pdbx_seq_one_letter_code
_entity_poly.pdbx_strand_id
1 'polypeptide(L)'
;GLSKALRQIATWPPRRKFEVLNDLIQPIADDFDVILLDTPPTNLDIQALTLGVAAAVVIPCEIADDTAEDGVIGALTMVGAAKKRGNPTCTVAGVVLAATRLSHSSFSERRVARRTAQETTQRLREFDPEVRILTSVLRQRADANLLRRHGRSTTELLDTNDIALPRRQRRNVKRLKSTIESVINELYTLIPARAEGQPLACTLDIAERAKPTVDITETATETTVDLSNTDAEPAAATTKDASVDLTKKTEMPATADAKKESTS
;
A
#
# COMPACT_ATOMS: atom_id res chain seq x y z
N GLY A 1 -25.43 -16.72 3.77
CA GLY A 1 -25.38 -15.69 4.83
C GLY A 1 -24.56 -14.50 4.39
N LEU A 2 -23.23 -14.64 4.39
CA LEU A 2 -22.27 -13.56 4.09
C LEU A 2 -22.49 -12.87 2.73
N SER A 3 -22.80 -13.62 1.68
CA SER A 3 -22.98 -13.06 0.32
C SER A 3 -24.19 -12.14 0.18
N LYS A 4 -25.21 -12.30 1.04
CA LYS A 4 -26.41 -11.45 1.04
C LYS A 4 -26.14 -10.15 1.82
N ALA A 5 -25.44 -10.25 2.94
CA ALA A 5 -25.01 -9.09 3.73
C ALA A 5 -24.06 -8.18 2.94
N LEU A 6 -23.08 -8.75 2.24
CA LEU A 6 -22.13 -7.98 1.41
C LEU A 6 -22.82 -7.25 0.24
N ARG A 7 -23.80 -7.88 -0.42
CA ARG A 7 -24.62 -7.21 -1.46
C ARG A 7 -25.46 -6.07 -0.90
N GLN A 8 -25.96 -6.23 0.32
CA GLN A 8 -26.75 -5.20 0.99
C GLN A 8 -25.87 -4.02 1.40
N ILE A 9 -24.66 -4.25 1.90
CA ILE A 9 -23.68 -3.19 2.21
C ILE A 9 -23.29 -2.41 0.95
N ALA A 10 -23.19 -3.07 -0.21
CA ALA A 10 -22.85 -2.41 -1.47
C ALA A 10 -23.86 -1.30 -1.86
N THR A 11 -25.15 -1.48 -1.52
CA THR A 11 -26.21 -0.50 -1.81
C THR A 11 -26.34 0.60 -0.76
N TRP A 12 -25.54 0.58 0.30
CA TRP A 12 -25.62 1.59 1.35
C TRP A 12 -25.00 2.91 0.89
N PRO A 13 -25.55 4.06 1.30
CA PRO A 13 -24.93 5.34 1.02
C PRO A 13 -23.51 5.38 1.63
N PRO A 14 -22.54 6.06 0.99
CA PRO A 14 -21.13 6.03 1.40
C PRO A 14 -20.89 6.33 2.88
N ARG A 15 -21.71 7.20 3.48
CA ARG A 15 -21.63 7.55 4.91
C ARG A 15 -21.96 6.38 5.82
N ARG A 16 -23.01 5.61 5.48
CA ARG A 16 -23.47 4.47 6.28
C ARG A 16 -22.52 3.28 6.18
N LYS A 17 -21.74 3.20 5.10
CA LYS A 17 -20.70 2.18 4.93
C LYS A 17 -19.64 2.31 6.04
N PHE A 18 -19.11 3.51 6.29
CA PHE A 18 -18.09 3.74 7.33
C PHE A 18 -18.58 3.36 8.73
N GLU A 19 -19.84 3.66 9.04
CA GLU A 19 -20.48 3.36 10.31
C GLU A 19 -20.51 1.84 10.60
N VAL A 20 -20.71 0.99 9.58
CA VAL A 20 -20.76 -0.49 9.76
C VAL A 20 -19.52 -1.04 10.42
N LEU A 21 -18.35 -0.71 9.87
CA LEU A 21 -17.12 -1.29 10.38
C LEU A 21 -16.81 -0.76 11.78
N ASN A 22 -17.16 0.50 12.04
CA ASN A 22 -17.04 1.09 13.36
C ASN A 22 -17.94 0.36 14.37
N ASP A 23 -19.21 0.14 14.03
CA ASP A 23 -20.18 -0.57 14.87
C ASP A 23 -19.77 -2.03 15.16
N LEU A 24 -19.02 -2.66 14.26
CA LEU A 24 -18.48 -4.01 14.45
C LEU A 24 -17.23 -4.05 15.33
N ILE A 25 -16.38 -3.03 15.25
CA ILE A 25 -15.11 -2.98 16.00
C ILE A 25 -15.34 -2.42 17.41
N GLN A 26 -16.23 -1.42 17.56
CA GLN A 26 -16.46 -0.72 18.82
C GLN A 26 -16.72 -1.65 20.01
N PRO A 27 -17.52 -2.73 19.90
CA PRO A 27 -17.80 -3.62 21.04
C PRO A 27 -16.60 -4.39 21.56
N ILE A 28 -15.57 -4.59 20.73
CA ILE A 28 -14.34 -5.31 21.09
C ILE A 28 -13.15 -4.36 21.26
N ALA A 29 -13.31 -3.06 20.99
CA ALA A 29 -12.21 -2.12 20.91
C ALA A 29 -11.44 -1.98 22.23
N ASP A 30 -12.13 -2.14 23.36
CA ASP A 30 -11.53 -2.01 24.68
C ASP A 30 -10.87 -3.32 25.17
N ASP A 31 -11.05 -4.43 24.44
CA ASP A 31 -10.40 -5.71 24.72
C ASP A 31 -9.00 -5.83 24.10
N PHE A 32 -8.61 -4.89 23.22
CA PHE A 32 -7.36 -4.94 22.48
C PHE A 32 -6.60 -3.61 22.54
N ASP A 33 -5.31 -3.66 22.83
CA ASP A 33 -4.44 -2.47 22.73
C ASP A 33 -4.29 -1.99 21.27
N VAL A 34 -4.30 -2.94 20.33
CA VAL A 34 -4.11 -2.69 18.89
C VAL A 34 -4.99 -3.64 18.08
N ILE A 35 -5.69 -3.08 17.09
CA ILE A 35 -6.41 -3.84 16.07
C ILE A 35 -5.76 -3.59 14.72
N LEU A 36 -5.28 -4.65 14.07
CA LEU A 36 -4.68 -4.58 12.74
C LEU A 36 -5.70 -4.98 11.67
N LEU A 37 -5.89 -4.10 10.69
CA LEU A 37 -6.79 -4.33 9.56
C LEU A 37 -5.94 -4.52 8.30
N ASP A 38 -5.97 -5.72 7.73
CA ASP A 38 -5.33 -6.03 6.44
C ASP A 38 -6.39 -6.03 5.34
N THR A 39 -6.10 -5.34 4.24
CA THR A 39 -7.05 -5.16 3.13
C THR A 39 -6.42 -5.56 1.81
N PRO A 40 -7.16 -6.26 0.92
CA PRO A 40 -6.66 -6.57 -0.41
C PRO A 40 -6.48 -5.29 -1.24
N PRO A 41 -5.45 -5.20 -2.09
CA PRO A 41 -5.11 -3.98 -2.83
C PRO A 41 -6.15 -3.59 -3.90
N THR A 42 -6.99 -4.52 -4.36
CA THR A 42 -7.93 -4.30 -5.47
C THR A 42 -9.34 -3.93 -5.03
N ASN A 43 -9.67 -4.04 -3.74
CA ASN A 43 -11.03 -3.76 -3.26
C ASN A 43 -11.10 -2.37 -2.61
N LEU A 44 -11.35 -1.36 -3.45
CA LEU A 44 -11.43 0.03 -3.01
C LEU A 44 -12.55 0.29 -1.99
N ASP A 45 -13.66 -0.46 -2.05
CA ASP A 45 -14.74 -0.35 -1.06
C ASP A 45 -14.25 -0.80 0.34
N ILE A 46 -13.58 -1.96 0.42
CA ILE A 46 -13.04 -2.48 1.69
C ILE A 46 -11.93 -1.58 2.23
N GLN A 47 -11.06 -1.05 1.36
CA GLN A 47 -10.03 -0.11 1.77
C GLN A 47 -10.64 1.20 2.29
N ALA A 48 -11.64 1.75 1.59
CA ALA A 48 -12.34 2.94 2.07
C ALA A 48 -12.99 2.69 3.43
N LEU A 49 -13.71 1.57 3.61
CA LEU A 49 -14.28 1.17 4.90
C LEU A 49 -13.23 1.14 6.01
N THR A 50 -12.09 0.51 5.74
CA THR A 50 -10.97 0.36 6.68
C THR A 50 -10.35 1.70 7.04
N LEU A 51 -10.09 2.55 6.05
CA LEU A 51 -9.60 3.92 6.26
C LEU A 51 -10.62 4.79 7.00
N GLY A 52 -11.90 4.48 6.89
CA GLY A 52 -12.95 5.12 7.66
C GLY A 52 -12.74 4.95 9.17
N VAL A 53 -12.27 3.80 9.63
CA VAL A 53 -12.13 3.53 11.07
C VAL A 53 -10.69 3.59 11.59
N ALA A 54 -9.70 3.53 10.70
CA ALA A 54 -8.30 3.47 11.07
C ALA A 54 -7.84 4.76 11.79
N ALA A 55 -7.15 4.60 12.92
CA ALA A 55 -6.44 5.70 13.57
C ALA A 55 -5.14 6.06 12.84
N ALA A 56 -4.45 5.04 12.33
CA ALA A 56 -3.21 5.20 11.59
C ALA A 56 -3.09 4.16 10.47
N VAL A 57 -2.37 4.53 9.42
CA VAL A 57 -2.12 3.71 8.24
C VAL A 57 -0.62 3.50 8.06
N VAL A 58 -0.23 2.25 7.87
CA VAL A 58 1.14 1.87 7.49
C VAL A 58 1.12 1.48 6.02
N ILE A 59 1.94 2.14 5.21
CA ILE A 59 1.96 1.93 3.76
C ILE A 59 3.20 1.10 3.40
N PRO A 60 3.06 -0.19 3.03
CA PRO A 60 4.17 -0.93 2.47
C PRO A 60 4.49 -0.39 1.06
N CYS A 61 5.76 -0.09 0.81
CA CYS A 61 6.25 0.38 -0.49
C CYS A 61 7.29 -0.61 -1.03
N GLU A 62 6.94 -1.33 -2.09
CA GLU A 62 7.85 -2.25 -2.75
C GLU A 62 8.84 -1.48 -3.64
N ILE A 63 10.11 -1.46 -3.27
CA ILE A 63 11.19 -0.81 -4.04
C ILE A 63 11.71 -1.74 -5.13
N ALA A 64 10.88 -2.03 -6.12
CA ALA A 64 11.17 -2.96 -7.21
C ALA A 64 11.54 -2.28 -8.54
N ASP A 65 11.01 -1.09 -8.81
CA ASP A 65 11.13 -0.37 -10.08
C ASP A 65 10.89 1.14 -9.88
N ASP A 66 10.91 1.89 -10.99
CA ASP A 66 10.74 3.35 -11.02
C ASP A 66 9.30 3.82 -10.69
N THR A 67 8.38 2.90 -10.35
CA THR A 67 6.97 3.20 -10.05
C THR A 67 6.58 2.88 -8.60
N ALA A 68 7.55 2.56 -7.75
CA ALA A 68 7.34 2.21 -6.35
C ALA A 68 6.56 3.30 -5.56
N GLU A 69 6.75 4.56 -5.94
CA GLU A 69 6.10 5.73 -5.35
C GLU A 69 4.60 5.86 -5.69
N ASP A 70 4.16 5.36 -6.85
CA ASP A 70 2.77 5.54 -7.31
C ASP A 70 1.77 4.90 -6.34
N GLY A 71 2.10 3.72 -5.82
CA GLY A 71 1.29 3.03 -4.82
C GLY A 71 1.19 3.82 -3.51
N VAL A 72 2.28 4.48 -3.11
CA VAL A 72 2.29 5.33 -1.91
C VAL A 72 1.46 6.57 -2.13
N ILE A 73 1.63 7.25 -3.27
CA ILE A 73 0.85 8.44 -3.65
C ILE A 73 -0.65 8.12 -3.70
N GLY A 74 -1.02 6.97 -4.27
CA GLY A 74 -2.40 6.48 -4.26
C GLY A 74 -2.95 6.29 -2.85
N ALA A 75 -2.19 5.63 -1.98
CA ALA A 75 -2.57 5.42 -0.58
C ALA A 75 -2.70 6.74 0.20
N LEU A 76 -1.77 7.69 0.03
CA LEU A 76 -1.83 9.03 0.63
C LEU A 76 -3.10 9.78 0.18
N THR A 77 -3.44 9.69 -1.10
CA THR A 77 -4.66 10.29 -1.67
C THR A 77 -5.92 9.69 -1.05
N MET A 78 -5.94 8.37 -0.85
CA MET A 78 -7.06 7.68 -0.20
C MET A 78 -7.22 8.08 1.27
N VAL A 79 -6.12 8.23 2.01
CA VAL A 79 -6.15 8.75 3.39
C VAL A 79 -6.70 10.17 3.43
N GLY A 80 -6.24 11.05 2.53
CA GLY A 80 -6.78 12.40 2.40
C GLY A 80 -8.28 12.43 2.10
N ALA A 81 -8.77 11.51 1.25
CA ALA A 81 -10.19 11.35 0.98
C ALA A 81 -10.98 10.85 2.20
N ALA A 82 -10.44 9.90 2.97
CA ALA A 82 -11.05 9.39 4.19
C ALA A 82 -11.19 10.50 5.25
N LYS A 83 -10.14 11.31 5.44
CA LYS A 83 -10.17 12.51 6.30
C LYS A 83 -11.31 13.45 5.95
N LYS A 84 -11.47 13.78 4.66
CA LYS A 84 -12.54 14.66 4.16
C LYS A 84 -13.94 14.07 4.30
N ARG A 85 -14.07 12.73 4.38
CA ARG A 85 -15.36 12.02 4.34
C ARG A 85 -15.91 11.63 5.70
N GLY A 86 -15.11 11.67 6.77
CA GLY A 86 -15.61 11.38 8.12
C GLY A 86 -14.58 10.91 9.15
N ASN A 87 -13.32 10.68 8.76
CA ASN A 87 -12.25 10.27 9.70
C ASN A 87 -11.10 11.30 9.73
N PRO A 88 -11.31 12.49 10.30
CA PRO A 88 -10.30 13.54 10.33
C PRO A 88 -9.02 13.15 11.10
N THR A 89 -9.13 12.19 12.01
CA THR A 89 -8.04 11.70 12.86
C THR A 89 -7.17 10.62 12.22
N CYS A 90 -7.55 10.06 11.06
CA CYS A 90 -6.74 9.07 10.35
C CYS A 90 -5.37 9.66 10.01
N THR A 91 -4.27 9.05 10.43
CA THR A 91 -2.93 9.51 10.10
C THR A 91 -2.16 8.48 9.27
N VAL A 92 -1.09 8.91 8.60
CA VAL A 92 -0.12 7.99 8.01
C VAL A 92 0.98 7.81 9.05
N ALA A 93 1.05 6.64 9.68
CA ALA A 93 2.09 6.34 10.67
C ALA A 93 3.47 6.32 10.00
N GLY A 94 3.54 5.73 8.80
CA GLY A 94 4.72 5.81 7.95
C GLY A 94 4.71 4.83 6.79
N VAL A 95 5.70 4.99 5.92
CA VAL A 95 5.95 4.17 4.74
C VAL A 95 7.08 3.18 5.06
N VAL A 96 6.79 1.89 4.87
CA VAL A 96 7.75 0.81 5.09
C VAL A 96 8.33 0.38 3.75
N LEU A 97 9.60 0.70 3.51
CA LEU A 97 10.27 0.28 2.29
C LEU A 97 10.56 -1.22 2.31
N ALA A 98 10.20 -1.90 1.22
CA ALA A 98 10.34 -3.34 1.06
C ALA A 98 11.13 -3.69 -0.21
N ALA A 99 12.33 -4.24 -0.05
CA ALA A 99 13.16 -4.76 -1.14
C ALA A 99 12.82 -6.23 -1.42
N THR A 100 11.74 -6.48 -2.15
CA THR A 100 11.22 -7.83 -2.44
C THR A 100 11.99 -8.54 -3.56
N ARG A 101 12.36 -7.83 -4.62
CA ARG A 101 13.00 -8.43 -5.80
C ARG A 101 14.52 -8.56 -5.70
N LEU A 102 15.12 -7.98 -4.66
CA LEU A 102 16.56 -8.05 -4.40
C LEU A 102 16.88 -9.28 -3.55
N SER A 103 16.87 -10.43 -4.23
CA SER A 103 16.88 -11.77 -3.62
C SER A 103 18.27 -12.23 -3.13
N HIS A 104 19.37 -11.69 -3.66
CA HIS A 104 20.70 -12.17 -3.32
C HIS A 104 21.47 -11.21 -2.41
N SER A 105 22.22 -11.81 -1.49
CA SER A 105 23.01 -11.10 -0.48
C SER A 105 24.27 -10.43 -1.03
N SER A 106 24.39 -10.27 -2.36
CA SER A 106 25.57 -9.72 -3.01
C SER A 106 25.79 -8.26 -2.58
N PHE A 107 27.04 -7.84 -2.51
CA PHE A 107 27.38 -6.48 -2.10
C PHE A 107 26.81 -5.44 -3.08
N SER A 108 26.79 -5.76 -4.37
CA SER A 108 26.20 -4.93 -5.43
C SER A 108 24.69 -4.74 -5.23
N GLU A 109 23.91 -5.80 -4.97
CA GLU A 109 22.46 -5.68 -4.74
C GLU A 109 22.13 -4.88 -3.50
N ARG A 110 22.96 -4.95 -2.44
CA ARG A 110 22.77 -4.10 -1.26
C ARG A 110 22.98 -2.62 -1.57
N ARG A 111 23.95 -2.31 -2.44
CA ARG A 111 24.19 -0.92 -2.88
C ARG A 111 23.04 -0.42 -3.75
N VAL A 112 22.55 -1.26 -4.66
CA VAL A 112 21.37 -0.94 -5.49
C VAL A 112 20.15 -0.73 -4.59
N ALA A 113 19.81 -1.67 -3.70
CA ALA A 113 18.70 -1.55 -2.75
C ALA A 113 18.76 -0.24 -1.96
N ARG A 114 19.95 0.12 -1.46
CA ARG A 114 20.15 1.33 -0.68
C ARG A 114 19.99 2.59 -1.54
N ARG A 115 20.53 2.59 -2.75
CA ARG A 115 20.38 3.70 -3.69
C ARG A 115 18.92 3.88 -4.07
N THR A 116 18.23 2.83 -4.50
CA THR A 116 16.81 2.87 -4.84
C THR A 116 15.98 3.32 -3.64
N ALA A 117 16.21 2.80 -2.44
CA ALA A 117 15.53 3.26 -1.23
C ALA A 117 15.74 4.77 -0.99
N GLN A 118 16.96 5.29 -1.20
CA GLN A 118 17.26 6.72 -1.06
C GLN A 118 16.55 7.57 -2.13
N GLU A 119 16.57 7.13 -3.38
CA GLU A 119 15.89 7.81 -4.49
C GLU A 119 14.37 7.82 -4.30
N THR A 120 13.75 6.69 -3.97
CA THR A 120 12.32 6.60 -3.63
C THR A 120 11.99 7.49 -2.43
N THR A 121 12.84 7.50 -1.39
CA THR A 121 12.64 8.37 -0.22
C THR A 121 12.64 9.84 -0.60
N GLN A 122 13.55 10.23 -1.48
CA GLN A 122 13.64 11.61 -1.94
C GLN A 122 12.41 12.00 -2.76
N ARG A 123 12.00 11.19 -3.74
CA ARG A 123 10.80 11.46 -4.56
C ARG A 123 9.53 11.56 -3.71
N LEU A 124 9.37 10.67 -2.72
CA LEU A 124 8.23 10.71 -1.80
C LEU A 124 8.21 11.98 -0.96
N ARG A 125 9.37 12.47 -0.50
CA ARG A 125 9.47 13.73 0.25
C ARG A 125 9.28 14.97 -0.62
N GLU A 126 9.62 14.90 -1.90
CA GLU A 126 9.31 15.95 -2.87
C GLU A 126 7.80 16.06 -3.11
N PHE A 127 7.09 14.92 -3.10
CA PHE A 127 5.64 14.87 -3.19
C PHE A 127 4.94 15.34 -1.90
N ASP A 128 5.36 14.81 -0.75
CA ASP A 128 4.83 15.15 0.57
C ASP A 128 5.98 15.29 1.59
N PRO A 129 6.41 16.52 1.93
CA PRO A 129 7.50 16.74 2.87
C PRO A 129 7.25 16.19 4.28
N GLU A 130 5.99 15.95 4.65
CA GLU A 130 5.61 15.41 5.96
C GLU A 130 5.56 13.88 5.97
N VAL A 131 5.71 13.22 4.81
CA VAL A 131 5.66 11.77 4.73
C VAL A 131 6.77 11.13 5.55
N ARG A 132 6.37 10.31 6.52
CA ARG A 132 7.30 9.59 7.39
C ARG A 132 7.70 8.30 6.71
N ILE A 133 9.00 8.13 6.49
CA ILE A 133 9.56 6.91 5.89
C ILE A 133 10.39 6.23 6.96
N LEU A 134 10.08 4.97 7.21
CA LEU A 134 10.78 4.21 8.25
C LEU A 134 12.22 3.96 7.85
N THR A 135 13.09 4.01 8.84
CA THR A 135 14.53 3.80 8.68
C THR A 135 14.85 2.37 8.29
N SER A 136 14.03 1.42 8.78
CA SER A 136 14.22 0.00 8.54
C SER A 136 13.62 -0.45 7.20
N VAL A 137 14.46 -1.02 6.34
CA VAL A 137 14.03 -1.62 5.06
C VAL A 137 13.76 -3.11 5.25
N LEU A 138 12.51 -3.53 5.01
CA LEU A 138 12.17 -4.94 4.94
C LEU A 138 12.77 -5.54 3.67
N ARG A 139 13.44 -6.68 3.81
CA ARG A 139 14.04 -7.36 2.65
C ARG A 139 13.38 -8.70 2.50
N GLN A 140 13.01 -9.05 1.27
CA GLN A 140 12.62 -10.42 1.00
C GLN A 140 13.83 -11.31 1.19
N ARG A 141 13.63 -12.31 2.04
CA ARG A 141 14.59 -13.37 2.27
C ARG A 141 13.91 -14.67 1.95
N ALA A 142 14.68 -15.65 1.49
CA ALA A 142 14.18 -17.02 1.33
C ALA A 142 13.49 -17.52 2.62
N ASP A 143 13.97 -17.08 3.79
CA ASP A 143 13.41 -17.42 5.09
C ASP A 143 12.04 -16.79 5.37
N ALA A 144 11.67 -15.68 4.72
CA ALA A 144 10.32 -15.12 4.83
C ALA A 144 9.28 -16.01 4.13
N ASN A 145 9.65 -16.65 3.02
CA ASN A 145 8.80 -17.65 2.37
C ASN A 145 8.63 -18.90 3.23
N LEU A 146 9.65 -19.26 4.01
CA LEU A 146 9.55 -20.36 4.97
C LEU A 146 8.50 -20.06 6.03
N LEU A 147 8.53 -18.87 6.63
CA LEU A 147 7.52 -18.41 7.59
C LEU A 147 6.10 -18.49 7.03
N ARG A 148 5.89 -17.97 5.81
CA ARG A 148 4.59 -18.01 5.13
C ARG A 148 4.11 -19.43 4.85
N ARG A 149 4.99 -20.31 4.39
CA ARG A 149 4.66 -21.72 4.10
C ARG A 149 4.21 -22.49 5.34
N HIS A 150 4.76 -22.14 6.50
CA HIS A 150 4.39 -22.77 7.76
C HIS A 150 3.30 -22.01 8.52
N GLY A 151 2.87 -20.85 8.04
CA GLY A 151 1.91 -20.00 8.75
C GLY A 151 2.42 -19.55 10.12
N ARG A 152 3.72 -19.27 10.25
CA ARG A 152 4.36 -18.94 11.53
C ARG A 152 5.00 -17.57 11.56
N SER A 153 5.01 -16.95 12.74
CA SER A 153 5.82 -15.78 13.03
C SER A 153 7.30 -16.12 13.17
N THR A 154 8.17 -15.11 13.12
CA THR A 154 9.61 -15.29 13.34
C THR A 154 9.92 -15.83 14.74
N THR A 155 9.15 -15.42 15.75
CA THR A 155 9.29 -15.88 17.14
C THR A 155 8.88 -17.35 17.25
N GLU A 156 7.68 -17.71 16.79
CA GLU A 156 7.22 -19.10 16.79
C GLU A 156 8.23 -20.02 16.10
N LEU A 157 8.69 -19.66 14.91
CA LEU A 157 9.62 -20.51 14.15
C LEU A 157 10.99 -20.68 14.86
N LEU A 158 11.41 -19.72 15.69
CA LEU A 158 12.68 -19.80 16.43
C LEU A 158 12.59 -20.58 17.74
N ASP A 159 11.40 -20.58 18.34
CA ASP A 159 11.13 -21.17 19.65
C ASP A 159 10.65 -22.63 19.52
N THR A 160 10.11 -23.02 18.37
CA THR A 160 9.63 -24.39 18.18
C THR A 160 10.78 -25.35 17.84
N ASN A 161 10.77 -26.52 18.47
CA ASN A 161 11.72 -27.62 18.20
C ASN A 161 11.25 -28.58 17.10
N ASP A 162 10.02 -28.42 16.60
CA ASP A 162 9.39 -29.31 15.63
C ASP A 162 9.90 -29.13 14.19
N ILE A 163 10.49 -27.96 13.89
CA ILE A 163 11.12 -27.67 12.60
C ILE A 163 12.63 -27.54 12.81
N ALA A 164 13.37 -28.57 12.43
CA ALA A 164 14.82 -28.55 12.45
C ALA A 164 15.38 -27.60 11.39
N LEU A 165 15.62 -26.35 11.78
CA LEU A 165 16.26 -25.36 10.91
C LEU A 165 17.78 -25.56 10.86
N PRO A 166 18.39 -25.70 9.66
CA PRO A 166 19.83 -25.56 9.49
C PRO A 166 20.36 -24.29 10.16
N ARG A 167 21.57 -24.36 10.75
CA ARG A 167 22.21 -23.24 11.48
C ARG A 167 22.23 -21.92 10.70
N ARG A 168 22.31 -21.98 9.36
CA ARG A 168 22.28 -20.80 8.48
C ARG A 168 20.89 -20.17 8.42
N GLN A 169 19.83 -20.96 8.22
CA GLN A 169 18.44 -20.48 8.20
C GLN A 169 18.05 -19.90 9.57
N ARG A 170 18.38 -20.59 10.67
CA ARG A 170 18.12 -20.07 12.02
C ARG A 170 18.77 -18.70 12.26
N ARG A 171 20.02 -18.50 11.81
CA ARG A 171 20.69 -17.19 11.86
C ARG A 171 19.98 -16.13 11.01
N ASN A 172 19.46 -16.50 9.84
CA ASN A 172 18.73 -15.57 9.00
C ASN A 172 17.37 -15.18 9.58
N VAL A 173 16.61 -16.14 10.14
CA VAL A 173 15.33 -15.88 10.82
C VAL A 173 15.55 -14.97 12.03
N LYS A 174 16.61 -15.17 12.83
CA LYS A 174 16.99 -14.24 13.91
C LYS A 174 17.24 -12.83 13.42
N ARG A 175 17.95 -12.67 12.29
CA ARG A 175 18.18 -11.35 11.68
C ARG A 175 16.89 -10.72 11.16
N LEU A 176 16.00 -11.52 10.56
CA LEU A 176 14.69 -11.05 10.10
C LEU A 176 13.83 -10.60 11.28
N LYS A 177 13.80 -11.37 12.38
CA LYS A 177 13.14 -11.02 13.64
C LYS A 177 13.61 -9.64 14.13
N SER A 178 14.92 -9.44 14.25
CA SER A 178 15.47 -8.15 14.67
C SER A 178 15.10 -6.98 13.75
N THR A 179 15.02 -7.21 12.42
CA THR A 179 14.56 -6.16 11.49
C THR A 179 13.06 -5.85 11.69
N ILE A 180 12.23 -6.87 11.86
CA ILE A 180 10.79 -6.71 12.12
C ILE A 180 10.56 -5.99 13.45
N GLU A 181 11.27 -6.38 14.51
CA GLU A 181 11.21 -5.71 15.82
C GLU A 181 11.61 -4.24 15.72
N SER A 182 12.62 -3.91 14.91
CA SER A 182 13.01 -2.51 14.67
C SER A 182 11.91 -1.72 13.97
N VAL A 183 11.24 -2.30 12.96
CA VAL A 183 10.09 -1.67 12.28
C VAL A 183 8.94 -1.47 13.24
N ILE A 184 8.61 -2.49 14.04
CA ILE A 184 7.52 -2.45 15.02
C ILE A 184 7.79 -1.36 16.06
N ASN A 185 9.01 -1.30 16.61
CA ASN A 185 9.38 -0.28 17.59
C ASN A 185 9.32 1.13 17.01
N GLU A 186 9.76 1.31 15.76
CA GLU A 186 9.64 2.59 15.07
C GLU A 186 8.15 2.97 14.90
N LEU A 187 7.29 2.05 14.45
CA LEU A 187 5.85 2.29 14.35
C LEU A 187 5.19 2.63 15.68
N TYR A 188 5.55 1.96 16.78
CA TYR A 188 4.99 2.27 18.11
C TYR A 188 5.29 3.69 18.58
N THR A 189 6.39 4.29 18.14
CA THR A 189 6.69 5.71 18.44
C THR A 189 5.91 6.69 17.57
N LEU A 190 5.33 6.22 16.47
CA LEU A 190 4.66 7.05 15.46
C LEU A 190 3.14 6.98 15.54
N ILE A 191 2.59 5.87 16.05
CA ILE A 191 1.16 5.70 16.23
C ILE A 191 0.77 6.47 17.51
N PRO A 192 -0.14 7.46 17.41
CA PRO A 192 -0.59 8.19 18.58
C PRO A 192 -1.30 7.23 19.55
N ALA A 193 -0.95 7.30 20.83
CA ALA A 193 -1.69 6.59 21.86
C ALA A 193 -3.15 7.09 21.86
N ARG A 194 -4.10 6.17 21.92
CA ARG A 194 -5.51 6.52 22.16
C ARG A 194 -5.59 7.16 23.54
N ALA A 195 -6.09 8.40 23.61
CA ALA A 195 -6.36 8.99 24.91
C ALA A 195 -7.46 8.18 25.61
N GLU A 196 -7.36 7.99 26.92
CA GLU A 196 -8.38 7.27 27.69
C GLU A 196 -9.75 7.95 27.50
N GLY A 197 -10.76 7.16 27.11
CA GLY A 197 -12.11 7.67 26.81
C GLY A 197 -12.28 8.37 25.46
N GLN A 198 -11.24 8.50 24.61
CA GLN A 198 -11.46 8.95 23.24
C GLN A 198 -12.25 7.87 22.47
N PRO A 199 -13.37 8.22 21.85
CA PRO A 199 -14.06 7.29 20.96
C PRO A 199 -13.16 6.93 19.79
N LEU A 200 -13.43 5.79 19.14
CA LEU A 200 -12.77 5.48 17.88
C LEU A 200 -12.99 6.64 16.91
N ALA A 201 -11.97 6.87 16.07
CA ALA A 201 -11.79 7.96 15.11
C ALA A 201 -13.02 8.34 14.23
N CYS A 202 -14.06 7.51 14.23
CA CYS A 202 -15.28 7.62 13.45
C CYS A 202 -16.56 7.87 14.26
N THR A 203 -16.52 8.33 15.51
CA THR A 203 -17.73 8.90 16.12
C THR A 203 -17.97 10.28 15.54
N LEU A 204 -18.57 10.31 14.35
CA LEU A 204 -19.38 11.46 13.93
C LEU A 204 -20.40 11.68 15.03
N ASP A 205 -20.35 12.86 15.66
CA ASP A 205 -21.23 13.23 16.76
C ASP A 205 -22.69 13.12 16.29
N ILE A 206 -23.35 12.01 16.63
CA ILE A 206 -24.73 11.72 16.23
C ILE A 206 -25.67 12.81 16.80
N ALA A 207 -25.24 13.49 17.86
CA ALA A 207 -25.99 14.54 18.55
C ALA A 207 -26.24 15.80 17.70
N GLU A 208 -25.42 16.13 16.70
CA GLU A 208 -25.65 17.32 15.85
C GLU A 208 -26.75 17.12 14.78
N ARG A 209 -27.36 15.93 14.68
CA ARG A 209 -28.30 15.59 13.59
C ARG A 209 -29.79 15.65 13.92
N ALA A 210 -30.20 16.05 15.11
CA ALA A 210 -31.62 16.14 15.46
C ALA A 210 -32.29 17.50 15.09
N LYS A 211 -31.98 18.08 13.92
CA LYS A 211 -32.81 19.14 13.33
C LYS A 211 -33.22 18.80 11.91
N PRO A 212 -34.40 18.19 11.70
CA PRO A 212 -35.01 18.17 10.39
C PRO A 212 -35.82 19.46 10.23
N THR A 213 -35.38 20.39 9.39
CA THR A 213 -36.29 21.40 8.85
C THR A 213 -35.76 21.89 7.51
N VAL A 214 -36.14 21.19 6.44
CA VAL A 214 -36.39 21.83 5.16
C VAL A 214 -37.66 21.18 4.61
N ASP A 215 -38.78 21.90 4.75
CA ASP A 215 -39.97 21.70 3.93
C ASP A 215 -39.56 21.93 2.47
N ILE A 216 -39.73 20.91 1.63
CA ILE A 216 -39.65 21.06 0.18
C ILE A 216 -41.07 20.87 -0.34
N THR A 217 -41.81 21.96 -0.44
CA THR A 217 -42.97 22.03 -1.32
C THR A 217 -42.50 22.08 -2.77
N GLU A 218 -43.06 21.17 -3.55
CA GLU A 218 -42.87 21.00 -4.99
C GLU A 218 -43.07 22.30 -5.78
N THR A 219 -42.22 22.53 -6.78
CA THR A 219 -42.63 23.16 -8.04
C THR A 219 -41.61 22.80 -9.12
N ALA A 220 -41.93 21.76 -9.90
CA ALA A 220 -41.21 21.43 -11.12
C ALA A 220 -41.75 22.30 -12.26
N THR A 221 -40.86 23.03 -12.93
CA THR A 221 -41.10 23.55 -14.27
C THR A 221 -40.06 22.93 -15.19
N GLU A 222 -40.51 22.06 -16.08
CA GLU A 222 -39.74 21.47 -17.17
C GLU A 222 -39.41 22.55 -18.22
N THR A 223 -38.14 22.63 -18.61
CA THR A 223 -37.72 23.30 -19.84
C THR A 223 -36.97 22.30 -20.70
N THR A 224 -37.66 21.81 -21.73
CA THR A 224 -37.09 21.02 -22.83
C THR A 224 -36.21 21.91 -23.72
N VAL A 225 -34.97 21.50 -23.97
CA VAL A 225 -34.10 22.11 -24.99
C VAL A 225 -34.00 21.14 -26.17
N ASP A 226 -34.43 21.65 -27.31
CA ASP A 226 -34.43 21.04 -28.64
C ASP A 226 -33.01 21.09 -29.23
N LEU A 227 -32.53 19.96 -29.75
CA LEU A 227 -31.23 19.82 -30.41
C LEU A 227 -31.45 19.24 -31.81
N SER A 228 -31.70 20.14 -32.76
CA SER A 228 -31.62 19.83 -34.18
C SER A 228 -30.80 20.89 -34.92
N ASN A 229 -30.02 20.41 -35.89
CA ASN A 229 -29.26 21.11 -36.93
C ASN A 229 -27.84 21.59 -36.57
N THR A 230 -26.80 21.46 -37.40
CA THR A 230 -26.56 20.79 -38.71
C THR A 230 -25.04 20.91 -38.99
N ASP A 231 -24.48 19.90 -39.65
CA ASP A 231 -23.46 19.93 -40.72
C ASP A 231 -22.22 20.84 -40.65
N ALA A 232 -21.03 20.22 -40.62
CA ALA A 232 -19.93 20.49 -41.56
C ALA A 232 -18.86 19.37 -41.50
N GLU A 233 -18.64 18.71 -42.63
CA GLU A 233 -17.56 17.75 -42.92
C GLU A 233 -16.35 18.47 -43.57
N PRO A 234 -15.24 17.83 -43.99
CA PRO A 234 -13.95 17.91 -43.29
C PRO A 234 -12.82 18.55 -44.12
N ALA A 235 -11.72 18.94 -43.45
CA ALA A 235 -10.46 19.29 -44.11
C ALA A 235 -9.32 18.36 -43.66
N ALA A 236 -8.75 17.65 -44.64
CA ALA A 236 -7.60 16.78 -44.50
C ALA A 236 -6.29 17.56 -44.29
N ALA A 237 -5.41 17.07 -43.40
CA ALA A 237 -3.98 17.35 -43.47
C ALA A 237 -3.18 16.17 -42.91
N THR A 238 -2.39 15.60 -43.80
CA THR A 238 -1.35 14.58 -43.68
C THR A 238 -0.14 15.00 -42.85
N THR A 239 0.39 14.12 -42.00
CA THR A 239 1.83 13.97 -41.68
C THR A 239 2.07 12.56 -41.11
N LYS A 240 2.59 11.64 -41.91
CA LYS A 240 4.01 11.21 -41.98
C LYS A 240 4.48 10.36 -40.79
N ASP A 241 4.49 9.06 -41.05
CA ASP A 241 5.18 8.00 -40.34
C ASP A 241 6.68 8.28 -40.18
N ALA A 242 7.18 8.03 -38.97
CA ALA A 242 8.59 7.83 -38.70
C ALA A 242 8.76 6.42 -38.11
N SER A 243 8.94 5.44 -39.00
CA SER A 243 9.49 4.13 -38.70
C SER A 243 10.97 4.27 -38.33
N VAL A 244 11.32 4.02 -37.07
CA VAL A 244 12.72 3.94 -36.64
C VAL A 244 13.20 2.51 -36.85
N ASP A 245 14.09 2.38 -37.83
CA ASP A 245 14.78 1.17 -38.26
C ASP A 245 15.91 0.84 -37.25
N LEU A 246 15.76 -0.27 -36.51
CA LEU A 246 16.74 -0.78 -35.55
C LEU A 246 17.51 -1.95 -36.17
N THR A 247 18.40 -1.65 -37.11
CA THR A 247 19.48 -2.56 -37.51
C THR A 247 20.83 -1.98 -37.13
N LYS A 248 21.25 -2.17 -35.87
CA LYS A 248 22.67 -2.08 -35.50
C LYS A 248 23.19 -3.48 -35.17
N LYS A 249 23.78 -4.05 -36.21
CA LYS A 249 24.65 -5.21 -36.24
C LYS A 249 25.81 -4.98 -35.25
N THR A 250 25.81 -5.71 -34.14
CA THR A 250 26.94 -5.71 -33.20
C THR A 250 27.86 -6.84 -33.63
N GLU A 251 29.00 -6.49 -34.21
CA GLU A 251 30.05 -7.44 -34.56
C GLU A 251 30.69 -7.99 -33.27
N MET A 252 30.63 -9.31 -33.11
CA MET A 252 31.38 -10.05 -32.09
C MET A 252 32.83 -10.23 -32.57
N PRO A 253 33.85 -9.90 -31.77
CA PRO A 253 35.19 -10.37 -32.04
C PRO A 253 35.31 -11.86 -31.69
N ALA A 254 35.81 -12.62 -32.67
CA ALA A 254 36.09 -14.04 -32.58
C ALA A 254 37.10 -14.36 -31.47
N THR A 255 36.76 -15.35 -30.64
CA THR A 255 37.69 -16.04 -29.75
C THR A 255 38.63 -16.90 -30.60
N ALA A 256 39.92 -16.56 -30.60
CA ALA A 256 40.97 -17.36 -31.20
C ALA A 256 41.46 -18.45 -30.23
N ASP A 257 41.82 -19.56 -30.86
CA ASP A 257 42.10 -20.88 -30.33
C ASP A 257 43.27 -21.01 -29.34
N ALA A 258 43.13 -22.08 -28.57
CA ALA A 258 44.16 -22.73 -27.78
C ALA A 258 45.36 -23.17 -28.63
N LYS A 259 46.56 -22.98 -28.10
CA LYS A 259 47.73 -23.79 -28.45
C LYS A 259 48.33 -24.40 -27.18
N LYS A 260 48.19 -25.71 -27.07
CA LYS A 260 49.05 -26.62 -26.29
C LYS A 260 50.28 -26.93 -27.13
N GLU A 261 51.47 -26.82 -26.55
CA GLU A 261 52.74 -27.49 -26.91
C GLU A 261 53.63 -27.34 -25.66
N SER A 262 53.68 -28.34 -24.77
CA SER A 262 54.61 -29.49 -24.76
C SER A 262 56.06 -29.13 -24.38
N THR A 263 56.45 -29.55 -23.17
CA THR A 263 57.70 -30.24 -22.83
C THR A 263 58.92 -30.01 -23.74
N SER A 264 59.97 -29.40 -23.17
CA SER A 264 61.35 -29.92 -23.04
C SER A 264 62.14 -28.95 -22.17
#